data_AF-A0AAE0UKQ3-F1
#
_entry.id   AF-A0AAE0UKQ3-F1
#
_cell.length_a   1.000
_cell.length_b   1.000
_cell.length_c   1.000
_cell.angle_alpha   90.00
_cell.angle_beta   90.00
_cell.angle_gamma   90.00
#
_symmetry.space_group_name_H-M   'P 1'
#
loop_
_entity.id
_entity.type
_entity.pdbx_description
1 polymer ?
#
loop_
_entity_poly.entity_id
_entity_poly.type
_entity_poly.pdbx_seq_one_letter_code
_entity_poly.pdbx_strand_id
1 'polypeptide(L)'
;MPELNLRIGCLHKETLSLLVLEESAVDVILGCPWLAKHQPNIRWISGSIDQWSDYCVQHCLQSLPVRPPETALLGSTTIESPVSSTQANLPGEYQDYQDVFSQMATTKLPPHRPWDCAIDLLPGAKLPKGRVYPLSIPDNKAIEEYISEALQQGFIRPSTTLAASSFFFVAKKDGGLQP
;
A
#
# COMPACT_ATOMS: atom_id res chain seq x y z
N MET A 1 -27.22 14.52 -29.24
CA MET A 1 -27.26 13.11 -28.80
C MET A 1 -27.23 13.11 -27.28
N PRO A 2 -27.90 12.18 -26.59
CA PRO A 2 -27.81 12.12 -25.14
C PRO A 2 -26.36 11.88 -24.72
N GLU A 3 -25.85 12.75 -23.84
CA GLU A 3 -24.55 12.58 -23.22
C GLU A 3 -24.68 11.71 -21.97
N LEU A 4 -23.89 10.65 -21.91
CA LEU A 4 -23.85 9.71 -20.81
C LEU A 4 -22.55 9.88 -20.04
N ASN A 5 -22.67 9.93 -18.71
CA ASN A 5 -21.51 9.90 -17.82
C ASN A 5 -21.10 8.45 -17.59
N LEU A 6 -20.02 8.02 -18.24
CA LEU A 6 -19.44 6.71 -18.01
C LEU A 6 -18.51 6.77 -16.80
N ARG A 7 -18.70 5.85 -15.86
CA ARG A 7 -17.78 5.62 -14.75
C ARG A 7 -17.33 4.16 -14.75
N ILE A 8 -16.02 3.94 -14.83
CA ILE A 8 -15.43 2.61 -14.77
C ILE A 8 -14.61 2.51 -13.47
N GLY A 9 -15.06 1.64 -12.56
CA GLY A 9 -14.49 1.53 -11.22
C GLY A 9 -14.67 2.82 -10.40
N CYS A 10 -13.70 3.10 -9.52
CA CYS A 10 -13.77 4.27 -8.64
C CYS A 10 -13.13 5.54 -9.23
N LEU A 11 -12.21 5.41 -10.20
CA LEU A 11 -11.33 6.51 -10.62
C LEU A 11 -11.63 7.05 -12.03
N HIS A 12 -11.97 6.20 -13.01
CA HIS A 12 -12.16 6.63 -14.40
C HIS A 12 -13.57 7.18 -14.62
N LYS A 13 -13.66 8.44 -15.03
CA LYS A 13 -14.92 9.10 -15.38
C LYS A 13 -14.77 9.92 -16.66
N GLU A 14 -15.74 9.78 -17.55
CA GLU A 14 -15.81 10.59 -18.77
C GLU A 14 -17.25 10.77 -19.24
N THR A 15 -17.44 11.72 -20.15
CA THR A 15 -18.73 11.96 -20.81
C THR A 15 -18.64 11.50 -22.26
N LEU A 16 -19.58 10.68 -22.70
CA LEU A 16 -19.63 10.10 -24.03
C LEU A 16 -20.99 10.36 -24.68
N SER A 17 -20.98 10.60 -25.99
CA SER A 17 -22.18 10.56 -26.82
C SER A 17 -22.29 9.18 -27.46
N LEU A 18 -23.37 8.45 -27.18
CA LEU A 18 -23.60 7.11 -27.72
C LEU A 18 -24.77 7.09 -28.71
N LEU A 19 -24.72 6.13 -29.63
CA LEU A 19 -25.86 5.78 -30.48
C LEU A 19 -26.82 4.88 -29.71
N VAL A 20 -28.12 5.08 -29.90
CA VAL A 20 -29.15 4.29 -29.23
C VAL A 20 -29.59 3.15 -30.16
N LEU A 21 -29.61 1.93 -29.64
CA LEU A 21 -30.12 0.73 -30.30
C LEU A 21 -31.36 0.27 -29.53
N GLU A 22 -32.53 0.24 -30.19
CA GLU A 22 -33.82 0.00 -29.53
C GLU A 22 -33.98 -1.43 -28.97
N GLU A 23 -33.25 -2.41 -29.52
CA GLU A 23 -33.37 -3.83 -29.16
C GLU A 23 -32.00 -4.48 -28.87
N SER A 24 -31.28 -3.94 -27.89
CA SER A 24 -29.98 -4.48 -27.46
C SER A 24 -30.10 -5.31 -26.17
N ALA A 25 -29.47 -6.49 -26.15
CA ALA A 25 -29.30 -7.31 -24.95
C ALA A 25 -28.14 -6.85 -24.04
N VAL A 26 -27.38 -5.84 -24.48
CA VAL A 26 -26.23 -5.27 -23.75
C VAL A 26 -26.45 -3.79 -23.48
N ASP A 27 -26.05 -3.34 -22.30
CA ASP A 27 -26.31 -1.97 -21.83
C ASP A 27 -25.52 -0.92 -22.62
N VAL A 28 -24.22 -1.17 -22.86
CA VAL A 28 -23.31 -0.24 -23.55
C VAL A 28 -22.27 -1.02 -24.35
N ILE A 29 -21.97 -0.54 -25.55
CA ILE A 29 -20.85 -1.00 -26.39
C ILE A 29 -19.92 0.19 -26.65
N LEU A 30 -18.70 0.16 -26.12
CA LEU A 30 -17.71 1.25 -26.27
C LEU A 30 -16.93 1.17 -27.59
N GLY A 31 -16.74 -0.06 -28.11
CA GLY A 31 -16.13 -0.32 -29.41
C GLY A 31 -14.63 -0.01 -29.51
N CYS A 32 -14.08 -0.25 -30.70
CA CYS A 32 -12.65 -0.08 -30.99
C CYS A 32 -12.13 1.36 -30.83
N PRO A 33 -12.86 2.43 -31.22
CA PRO A 33 -12.37 3.79 -31.05
C PRO A 33 -12.09 4.15 -29.59
N TRP A 34 -12.98 3.72 -28.69
CA TRP A 34 -12.78 3.89 -27.26
C TRP A 34 -11.56 3.09 -26.78
N LEU A 35 -11.46 1.80 -27.14
CA LEU A 35 -10.32 0.97 -26.75
C LEU A 35 -8.97 1.53 -27.27
N ALA A 36 -8.94 2.04 -28.49
CA ALA A 36 -7.73 2.63 -29.09
C ALA A 36 -7.31 3.92 -28.40
N LYS A 37 -8.28 4.74 -27.97
CA LYS A 37 -8.05 6.00 -27.26
C LYS A 37 -7.56 5.77 -25.83
N HIS A 38 -8.21 4.85 -25.12
CA HIS A 38 -7.98 4.64 -23.69
C HIS A 38 -6.92 3.57 -23.39
N GLN A 39 -6.62 2.69 -24.35
CA GLN A 39 -5.63 1.60 -24.24
C GLN A 39 -5.61 0.92 -22.86
N PRO A 40 -6.75 0.44 -22.34
CA PRO A 40 -6.78 -0.20 -21.04
C PRO A 40 -6.11 -1.57 -21.09
N ASN A 41 -5.43 -1.96 -20.01
CA ASN A 41 -4.98 -3.34 -19.82
C ASN A 41 -6.16 -4.18 -19.33
N ILE A 42 -6.71 -5.02 -20.22
CA ILE A 42 -7.86 -5.87 -19.92
C ILE A 42 -7.41 -7.29 -19.62
N ARG A 43 -7.72 -7.78 -18.41
CA ARG A 43 -7.63 -9.18 -18.05
C ARG A 43 -8.90 -9.91 -18.48
N TRP A 44 -8.87 -10.44 -19.70
CA TRP A 44 -10.03 -11.08 -20.33
C TRP A 44 -10.59 -12.28 -19.55
N ILE A 45 -9.74 -13.05 -18.86
CA ILE A 45 -10.17 -14.22 -18.08
C ILE A 45 -11.11 -13.82 -16.93
N SER A 46 -10.85 -12.67 -16.30
CA SER A 46 -11.67 -12.16 -15.19
C SER A 46 -12.65 -11.06 -15.60
N GLY A 47 -12.59 -10.59 -16.85
CA GLY A 47 -13.35 -9.44 -17.32
C GLY A 47 -13.00 -8.13 -16.60
N SER A 48 -11.76 -7.97 -16.13
CA SER A 48 -11.33 -6.81 -15.33
C SER A 48 -10.38 -5.90 -16.11
N ILE A 49 -10.37 -4.60 -15.77
CA ILE A 49 -9.36 -3.64 -16.24
C ILE A 49 -8.35 -3.46 -15.11
N ASP A 50 -7.10 -3.85 -15.37
CA ASP A 50 -6.04 -3.85 -14.36
C ASP A 50 -5.27 -2.52 -14.34
N GLN A 51 -5.12 -1.86 -15.50
CA GLN A 51 -4.35 -0.63 -15.64
C GLN A 51 -4.93 0.29 -16.72
N TRP A 52 -4.70 1.59 -16.53
CA TRP A 52 -5.10 2.67 -17.44
C TRP A 52 -3.87 3.27 -18.14
N SER A 53 -4.04 3.80 -19.35
CA SER A 53 -2.98 4.50 -20.09
C SER A 53 -2.67 5.88 -19.51
N ASP A 54 -1.51 6.43 -19.86
CA ASP A 54 -1.12 7.82 -19.53
C ASP A 54 -2.17 8.85 -19.98
N TYR A 55 -2.82 8.59 -21.11
CA TYR A 55 -3.95 9.40 -21.58
C TYR A 55 -5.06 9.46 -20.53
N CYS A 56 -5.47 8.31 -20.00
CA CYS A 56 -6.53 8.23 -19.01
C CYS A 56 -6.11 8.85 -17.69
N VAL A 57 -4.86 8.68 -17.25
CA VAL A 57 -4.33 9.31 -16.03
C VAL A 57 -4.47 10.82 -16.06
N GLN A 58 -4.27 11.43 -17.23
CA GLN A 58 -4.34 12.89 -17.39
C GLN A 58 -5.75 13.42 -17.67
N HIS A 59 -6.60 12.66 -18.36
CA HIS A 59 -7.84 13.19 -18.93
C HIS A 59 -9.11 12.55 -18.37
N CYS A 60 -9.03 11.37 -17.76
CA CYS A 60 -10.20 10.57 -17.39
C CYS A 60 -10.23 10.19 -15.91
N LEU A 61 -9.06 10.04 -15.26
CA LEU A 61 -9.00 9.73 -13.85
C LEU A 61 -9.34 10.99 -13.03
N GLN A 62 -10.29 10.87 -12.11
CA GLN A 62 -10.52 11.93 -11.14
C GLN A 62 -9.28 12.07 -10.27
N SER A 63 -8.83 13.31 -10.08
CA SER A 63 -7.88 13.62 -9.02
C SER A 63 -8.49 13.14 -7.71
N LEU A 64 -7.77 12.28 -7.00
CA LEU A 64 -8.02 12.10 -5.57
C LEU A 64 -7.99 13.49 -4.92
N PRO A 65 -8.71 13.75 -3.82
CA PRO A 65 -8.54 14.99 -3.08
C PRO A 65 -7.07 15.06 -2.59
N VAL A 66 -6.22 15.72 -3.37
CA VAL A 66 -4.82 15.98 -3.06
C VAL A 66 -4.80 17.16 -2.11
N ARG A 67 -4.44 16.89 -0.85
CA ARG A 67 -4.03 17.93 0.10
C ARG A 67 -2.76 18.60 -0.47
N PRO A 68 -2.53 19.92 -0.31
CA PRO A 68 -1.34 20.58 -0.85
C PRO A 68 -0.07 19.91 -0.32
N PRO A 69 1.04 19.95 -1.08
CA PRO A 69 2.28 19.29 -0.68
C PRO A 69 2.97 20.12 0.40
N GLU A 70 2.69 19.83 1.66
CA GLU A 70 3.71 20.01 2.70
C GLU A 70 4.59 18.77 2.63
N THR A 71 5.76 18.93 1.98
CA THR A 71 6.98 18.13 2.18
C THR A 71 6.74 16.71 2.69
N ALA A 72 6.07 15.88 1.90
CA ALA A 72 5.94 14.47 2.18
C ALA A 72 7.16 13.77 1.58
N LEU A 73 8.02 13.29 2.47
CA LEU A 73 9.15 12.41 2.22
C LEU A 73 8.75 11.27 1.26
N LEU A 74 9.64 10.95 0.32
CA LEU A 74 9.52 9.81 -0.59
C LEU A 74 8.99 8.58 0.16
N GLY A 75 7.84 8.08 -0.27
CA GLY A 75 7.17 6.89 0.28
C GLY A 75 8.06 5.67 0.11
N SER A 76 8.74 5.31 1.20
CA SER A 76 9.67 4.20 1.24
C SER A 76 8.98 2.96 1.79
N THR A 77 9.27 1.81 1.19
CA THR A 77 9.07 0.47 1.78
C THR A 77 9.96 0.22 3.01
N THR A 78 10.87 1.16 3.25
CA THR A 78 11.82 1.16 4.34
C THR A 78 11.10 1.32 5.69
N ILE A 79 11.54 0.52 6.67
CA ILE A 79 11.34 0.85 8.07
C ILE A 79 12.12 2.13 8.27
N GLU A 80 11.46 3.25 8.61
CA GLU A 80 12.06 4.58 8.78
C GLU A 80 13.45 4.42 9.42
N SER A 81 14.47 4.38 8.56
CA SER A 81 15.82 4.10 9.02
C SER A 81 16.18 5.29 9.86
N PRO A 82 16.68 5.12 11.10
CA PRO A 82 16.95 6.26 11.96
C PRO A 82 17.98 7.13 11.27
N VAL A 83 17.51 8.21 10.64
CA VAL A 83 18.37 9.11 9.86
C VAL A 83 19.15 9.89 10.91
N SER A 84 20.47 9.91 10.75
CA SER A 84 21.39 10.60 11.65
C SER A 84 20.88 12.00 11.99
N SER A 85 20.36 12.15 13.22
CA SER A 85 20.21 13.38 13.98
C SER A 85 19.79 14.61 13.16
N THR A 86 18.54 14.67 12.69
CA THR A 86 17.87 15.97 12.63
C THR A 86 17.47 16.30 14.06
N GLN A 87 18.09 17.32 14.67
CA GLN A 87 17.59 17.85 15.94
C GLN A 87 16.12 18.19 15.72
N ALA A 88 15.22 17.43 16.35
CA ALA A 88 13.82 17.76 16.34
C ALA A 88 13.71 19.20 16.86
N ASN A 89 13.17 20.11 16.03
CA ASN A 89 12.85 21.47 16.45
C ASN A 89 11.66 21.35 17.42
N LEU A 90 11.96 21.02 18.67
CA LEU A 90 10.97 20.85 19.73
C LEU A 90 10.66 22.23 20.33
N PRO A 91 9.37 22.51 20.62
CA PRO A 91 9.00 23.64 21.47
C PRO A 91 9.75 23.57 22.81
N GLY A 92 10.01 24.73 23.42
CA GLY A 92 10.84 24.82 24.64
C GLY A 92 10.30 23.98 25.80
N GLU A 93 8.98 23.78 25.86
CA GLU A 93 8.31 22.96 26.86
C GLU A 93 8.66 21.46 26.78
N TYR A 94 9.13 20.99 25.63
CA TYR A 94 9.47 19.58 25.37
C TYR A 94 10.97 19.32 25.22
N GLN A 95 11.79 20.36 25.40
CA GLN A 95 13.23 20.25 25.18
C GLN A 95 13.89 19.27 26.17
N ASP A 96 13.34 19.14 27.38
CA ASP A 96 13.77 18.17 28.39
C ASP A 96 13.50 16.70 27.98
N TYR A 97 12.61 16.46 27.01
CA TYR A 97 12.23 15.13 26.51
C TYR A 97 12.83 14.82 25.14
N GLN A 98 13.88 15.53 24.73
CA GLN A 98 14.47 15.37 23.40
C GLN A 98 14.89 13.92 23.09
N ASP A 99 15.26 13.17 24.12
CA ASP A 99 15.62 11.75 24.03
C ASP A 99 14.44 10.86 23.58
N VAL A 100 13.22 11.17 23.99
CA VAL A 100 11.99 10.45 23.59
C VAL A 100 11.71 10.61 22.09
N PHE A 101 12.16 11.71 21.47
CA PHE A 101 12.01 11.97 20.04
C PHE A 101 13.17 11.41 19.20
N SER A 102 14.13 10.71 19.81
CA SER A 102 15.25 10.09 19.09
C SER A 102 14.80 8.83 18.36
N GLN A 103 14.80 8.87 17.02
CA GLN A 103 14.53 7.68 16.19
C GLN A 103 15.49 6.51 16.50
N MET A 104 16.75 6.81 16.86
CA MET A 104 17.72 5.79 17.26
C MET A 104 17.38 5.14 18.61
N ALA A 105 16.75 5.86 19.53
CA ALA A 105 16.32 5.28 20.81
C ALA A 105 15.13 4.31 20.60
N THR A 106 14.28 4.59 19.61
CA THR A 106 13.09 3.79 19.27
C THR A 106 13.42 2.38 18.78
N THR A 107 14.63 2.14 18.26
CA THR A 107 15.01 0.79 17.79
C THR A 107 15.26 -0.20 18.94
N LYS A 108 15.37 0.28 20.18
CA LYS A 108 15.61 -0.57 21.35
C LYS A 108 14.33 -0.80 22.13
N LEU A 109 14.07 -2.06 22.48
CA LEU A 109 12.99 -2.39 23.41
C LEU A 109 13.28 -1.76 24.78
N PRO A 110 12.24 -1.24 25.47
CA PRO A 110 12.37 -0.83 26.85
C PRO A 110 12.75 -2.04 27.72
N PRO A 111 13.35 -1.82 28.91
CA PRO A 111 13.65 -2.90 29.83
C PRO A 111 12.37 -3.63 30.22
N HIS A 112 12.47 -4.97 30.32
CA HIS A 112 11.37 -5.84 30.74
C HIS A 112 10.76 -5.39 32.06
N ARG A 113 9.42 -5.42 32.14
CA ARG A 113 8.65 -5.01 33.33
C ARG A 113 7.75 -6.17 33.78
N PRO A 114 7.25 -6.14 35.04
CA PRO A 114 6.29 -7.14 35.51
C PRO A 114 4.98 -7.20 34.70
N TRP A 115 4.70 -6.17 33.92
CA TRP A 115 3.47 -5.99 33.13
C TRP A 115 3.71 -6.16 31.62
N ASP A 116 4.77 -6.87 31.23
CA ASP A 116 5.03 -7.17 29.82
C ASP A 116 3.89 -8.04 29.26
N CYS A 117 3.46 -7.73 28.03
CA CYS A 117 2.41 -8.47 27.36
C CYS A 117 2.92 -9.86 26.93
N ALA A 118 2.63 -10.89 27.73
CA ALA A 118 2.85 -12.28 27.35
C ALA A 118 1.74 -12.80 26.45
N ILE A 119 2.09 -13.72 25.54
CA ILE A 119 1.12 -14.51 24.76
C ILE A 119 1.06 -15.90 25.39
N ASP A 120 0.14 -16.09 26.33
CA ASP A 120 -0.04 -17.37 27.00
C ASP A 120 -0.76 -18.38 26.10
N LEU A 121 -0.13 -19.53 25.87
CA LEU A 121 -0.71 -20.60 25.07
C LEU A 121 -1.64 -21.46 25.94
N LEU A 122 -2.81 -21.78 25.40
CA LEU A 122 -3.69 -22.77 26.03
C LEU A 122 -3.02 -24.16 26.02
N PRO A 123 -3.13 -24.97 27.09
CA PRO A 123 -2.58 -26.31 27.14
C PRO A 123 -3.05 -27.18 25.96
N GLY A 124 -2.11 -27.77 25.22
CA GLY A 124 -2.41 -28.62 24.06
C GLY A 124 -2.84 -27.86 22.80
N ALA A 125 -2.79 -26.53 22.77
CA ALA A 125 -3.10 -25.74 21.59
C ALA A 125 -2.15 -26.07 20.43
N LYS A 126 -2.71 -26.21 19.23
CA LYS A 126 -1.93 -26.37 18.00
C LYS A 126 -1.49 -25.00 17.50
N LEU A 127 -0.18 -24.82 17.33
CA LEU A 127 0.38 -23.59 16.79
C LEU A 127 -0.04 -23.40 15.32
N PRO A 128 -0.33 -22.17 14.89
CA PRO A 128 -0.67 -21.87 13.51
C PRO A 128 0.55 -22.10 12.60
N LYS A 129 0.32 -22.75 11.46
CA LYS A 129 1.31 -22.90 10.39
C LYS A 129 0.89 -22.02 9.22
N GLY A 130 1.54 -20.87 9.10
CA GLY A 130 1.33 -19.93 8.01
C GLY A 130 1.70 -20.55 6.66
N ARG A 131 0.93 -20.22 5.62
CA ARG A 131 1.30 -20.52 4.23
C ARG A 131 2.16 -19.39 3.69
N VAL A 132 3.17 -19.74 2.90
CA VAL A 132 3.93 -18.75 2.12
C VAL A 132 3.12 -18.47 0.85
N TYR A 133 2.77 -17.20 0.63
CA TYR A 133 2.10 -16.79 -0.60
C TYR A 133 3.14 -16.54 -1.70
N PRO A 134 2.81 -16.88 -2.97
CA PRO A 134 3.62 -16.44 -4.09
C PRO A 134 3.59 -14.91 -4.16
N LEU A 135 4.77 -14.30 -4.25
CA LEU A 135 4.93 -12.85 -4.33
C LEU A 135 5.33 -12.45 -5.73
N SER A 136 4.88 -11.27 -6.16
CA SER A 136 5.34 -10.70 -7.43
C SER A 136 6.83 -10.30 -7.32
N ILE A 137 7.48 -10.05 -8.45
CA ILE A 137 8.88 -9.57 -8.46
C ILE A 137 9.07 -8.31 -7.61
N PRO A 138 8.24 -7.24 -7.73
CA PRO A 138 8.40 -6.06 -6.88
C PRO A 138 8.15 -6.36 -5.39
N ASP A 139 7.19 -7.24 -5.07
CA ASP A 139 6.92 -7.61 -3.68
C ASP A 139 8.08 -8.39 -3.05
N ASN A 140 8.72 -9.31 -3.79
CA ASN A 140 9.89 -10.04 -3.30
C ASN A 140 11.03 -9.08 -2.95
N LYS A 141 11.31 -8.11 -3.83
CA LYS A 141 12.34 -7.11 -3.58
C LYS A 141 12.00 -6.28 -2.33
N ALA A 142 10.76 -5.84 -2.19
CA ALA A 142 10.31 -5.10 -1.02
C ALA A 142 10.40 -5.92 0.27
N ILE A 143 10.12 -7.23 0.24
CA ILE A 143 10.27 -8.11 1.41
C ILE A 143 11.75 -8.20 1.80
N GLU A 144 12.63 -8.43 0.85
CA GLU A 144 14.07 -8.58 1.12
C GLU A 144 14.64 -7.30 1.75
N GLU A 145 14.28 -6.13 1.22
CA GLU A 145 14.63 -4.82 1.78
C GLU A 145 14.09 -4.66 3.21
N TYR A 146 12.79 -4.91 3.42
CA TYR A 146 12.17 -4.84 4.74
C TYR A 146 12.84 -5.76 5.76
N ILE A 147 13.08 -7.03 5.42
CA ILE A 147 13.69 -8.02 6.33
C ILE A 147 15.12 -7.57 6.69
N SER A 148 15.90 -7.12 5.71
CA SER A 148 17.27 -6.64 5.94
C SER A 148 17.29 -5.47 6.91
N GLU A 149 16.43 -4.48 6.71
CA GLU A 149 16.33 -3.30 7.59
C GLU A 149 15.81 -3.67 8.98
N ALA A 150 14.78 -4.51 9.06
CA ALA A 150 14.20 -4.95 10.33
C ALA A 150 15.21 -5.72 11.19
N LEU A 151 16.04 -6.56 10.55
CA LEU A 151 17.13 -7.27 11.20
C LEU A 151 18.22 -6.31 11.66
N GLN A 152 18.62 -5.36 10.81
CA GLN A 152 19.64 -4.36 11.14
C GLN A 152 19.22 -3.48 12.33
N GLN A 153 17.94 -3.09 12.38
CA GLN A 153 17.38 -2.29 13.47
C GLN A 153 17.06 -3.12 14.72
N GLY A 154 17.07 -4.44 14.63
CA GLY A 154 16.80 -5.34 15.76
C GLY A 154 15.31 -5.52 16.09
N PHE A 155 14.40 -5.10 15.20
CA PHE A 155 12.96 -5.29 15.37
C PHE A 155 12.53 -6.75 15.18
N ILE A 156 13.25 -7.50 14.35
CA ILE A 156 13.04 -8.95 14.17
C ILE A 156 14.34 -9.71 14.35
N ARG A 157 14.22 -11.03 14.54
CA ARG A 157 15.35 -11.97 14.59
C ARG A 157 14.94 -13.33 14.01
N PRO A 158 15.89 -14.13 13.52
CA PRO A 158 15.61 -15.51 13.14
C PRO A 158 15.00 -16.31 14.31
N SER A 159 14.01 -17.16 14.01
CA SER A 159 13.32 -18.00 14.98
C SER A 159 13.22 -19.43 14.46
N THR A 160 13.27 -20.41 15.36
CA THR A 160 13.09 -21.85 15.07
C THR A 160 11.71 -22.36 15.49
N THR A 161 10.78 -21.45 15.80
CA THR A 161 9.43 -21.80 16.26
C THR A 161 8.63 -22.52 15.18
N LEU A 162 7.81 -23.50 15.58
CA LEU A 162 6.87 -24.18 14.69
C LEU A 162 5.67 -23.30 14.29
N ALA A 163 5.47 -22.17 14.99
CA ALA A 163 4.46 -21.18 14.66
C ALA A 163 4.97 -20.24 13.56
N ALA A 164 4.14 -20.02 12.54
CA ALA A 164 4.39 -19.05 11.48
C ALA A 164 3.08 -18.37 11.08
N SER A 165 3.17 -17.12 10.63
CA SER A 165 2.09 -16.41 9.95
C SER A 165 2.53 -16.08 8.53
N SER A 166 1.58 -15.93 7.62
CA SER A 166 1.85 -15.36 6.30
C SER A 166 2.19 -13.88 6.40
N PHE A 167 2.90 -13.36 5.40
CA PHE A 167 3.30 -11.96 5.28
C PHE A 167 2.97 -11.48 3.85
N PHE A 168 2.47 -10.26 3.71
CA PHE A 168 2.10 -9.67 2.42
C PHE A 168 2.15 -8.15 2.53
N PHE A 169 2.25 -7.47 1.40
CA PHE A 169 2.21 -6.01 1.37
C PHE A 169 0.82 -5.47 1.02
N VAL A 170 0.50 -4.33 1.60
CA VAL A 170 -0.66 -3.51 1.26
C VAL A 170 -0.17 -2.19 0.69
N ALA A 171 -0.72 -1.80 -0.47
CA ALA A 171 -0.44 -0.50 -1.06
C ALA A 171 -1.05 0.62 -0.21
N LYS A 172 -0.21 1.59 0.15
CA LYS A 172 -0.62 2.82 0.81
C LYS A 172 -1.10 3.85 -0.21
N LYS A 173 -1.81 4.87 0.28
CA LYS A 173 -2.29 6.01 -0.52
C LYS A 173 -1.16 6.85 -1.13
N ASP A 174 0.02 6.84 -0.52
CA ASP A 174 1.23 7.55 -0.96
C ASP A 174 2.05 6.76 -2.01
N GLY A 175 1.58 5.57 -2.40
CA GLY A 175 2.26 4.71 -3.37
C GLY A 175 3.31 3.77 -2.76
N GLY A 176 3.56 3.84 -1.44
CA GLY A 176 4.43 2.91 -0.74
C GLY A 176 3.77 1.55 -0.49
N LEU A 177 4.58 0.52 -0.22
CA LEU A 177 4.11 -0.78 0.26
C LEU A 177 4.35 -0.88 1.77
N GLN A 178 3.32 -1.26 2.53
CA GLN A 178 3.44 -1.58 3.95
C GLN A 178 3.21 -3.06 4.20
N PRO A 179 4.07 -3.73 4.98
CA PRO A 179 3.82 -5.10 5.39
C PRO A 179 2.66 -5.22 6.40
#